data_AF-A0A3D0S299-F1
#
_entry.id   AF-A0A3D0S299-F1
#
_cell.length_a   1.000
_cell.length_b   1.000
_cell.length_c   1.000
_cell.angle_alpha   90.00
_cell.angle_beta   90.00
_cell.angle_gamma   90.00
#
_symmetry.space_group_name_H-M   'P 1'
#
loop_
_entity.id
_entity.type
_entity.pdbx_description
1 polymer ?
#
loop_
_entity_poly.entity_id
_entity_poly.type
_entity_poly.pdbx_seq_one_letter_code
_entity_poly.pdbx_strand_id
1 'polypeptide(L)'
;MTDAGSDSGTDAGSGTERTPRPPDLGRRTLTPLGYAICVAVPFLIAALGFTYLHFHYDKEQLVSGERIPILTSGWRAGDDAATAQIEGKLVLGDDGCLRLATSDGSEITPVWPADFEASVQRVGSGDQVRVYDTERNVVARGGDVVSTGGAYQDVGEYAGRPCAPASGEVAVIMGNVTVGNAQ
;
A
#
# COMPACT_ATOMS: atom_id res chain seq x y z
N MET A 1 -81.98 -44.31 20.49
CA MET A 1 -81.05 -45.43 20.67
C MET A 1 -80.50 -45.76 19.28
N THR A 2 -79.23 -45.45 19.05
CA THR A 2 -78.31 -45.92 17.98
C THR A 2 -78.66 -45.78 16.48
N ASP A 3 -77.93 -44.83 15.84
CA ASP A 3 -77.04 -44.94 14.65
C ASP A 3 -77.46 -45.59 13.32
N ALA A 4 -77.23 -44.86 12.20
CA ALA A 4 -76.12 -45.06 11.22
C ALA A 4 -76.47 -44.70 9.75
N GLY A 5 -75.50 -44.11 9.03
CA GLY A 5 -75.34 -44.13 7.55
C GLY A 5 -75.53 -42.77 6.84
N SER A 6 -74.46 -42.07 6.40
CA SER A 6 -73.81 -42.13 5.06
C SER A 6 -74.79 -41.82 3.90
N ASP A 7 -74.54 -40.90 2.96
CA ASP A 7 -73.30 -40.66 2.21
C ASP A 7 -73.35 -39.30 1.47
N SER A 8 -72.17 -38.79 1.15
CA SER A 8 -71.89 -37.54 0.45
C SER A 8 -71.51 -37.78 -1.01
N GLY A 9 -71.97 -36.94 -1.95
CA GLY A 9 -71.48 -36.99 -3.33
C GLY A 9 -72.15 -35.96 -4.23
N THR A 10 -71.59 -34.74 -4.26
CA THR A 10 -71.97 -33.66 -5.17
C THR A 10 -71.36 -33.89 -6.54
N ASP A 11 -72.20 -33.98 -7.58
CA ASP A 11 -71.78 -34.03 -8.99
C ASP A 11 -71.00 -32.76 -9.36
N ALA A 12 -69.72 -32.93 -9.67
CA ALA A 12 -68.84 -31.89 -10.18
C ALA A 12 -69.02 -31.76 -11.71
N GLY A 13 -69.33 -30.54 -12.15
CA GLY A 13 -69.47 -30.16 -13.55
C GLY A 13 -68.20 -30.40 -14.38
N SER A 14 -68.42 -30.76 -15.63
CA SER A 14 -67.42 -31.00 -16.66
C SER A 14 -66.62 -29.74 -17.02
N GLY A 15 -65.41 -29.62 -16.47
CA GLY A 15 -64.41 -28.65 -16.91
C GLY A 15 -63.73 -29.12 -18.20
N THR A 16 -63.82 -28.33 -19.28
CA THR A 16 -63.00 -28.54 -20.49
C THR A 16 -61.58 -28.05 -20.20
N GLU A 17 -60.67 -28.98 -19.92
CA GLU A 17 -59.26 -28.72 -19.62
C GLU A 17 -58.51 -28.28 -20.89
N ARG A 18 -58.28 -26.96 -21.05
CA ARG A 18 -57.33 -26.43 -22.04
C ARG A 18 -55.91 -26.73 -21.57
N THR A 19 -55.22 -27.62 -22.26
CA THR A 19 -53.78 -27.82 -22.07
C THR A 19 -53.01 -26.52 -22.35
N PRO A 20 -52.16 -26.02 -21.42
CA PRO A 20 -51.32 -24.87 -21.68
C PRO A 20 -50.27 -25.22 -22.74
N ARG A 21 -50.18 -24.41 -23.80
CA ARG A 21 -49.01 -24.48 -24.71
C ARG A 21 -47.74 -24.13 -23.93
N PRO A 22 -46.63 -24.86 -24.13
CA PRO A 22 -45.36 -24.47 -23.54
C PRO A 22 -44.95 -23.08 -24.06
N PRO A 23 -44.35 -22.22 -23.22
CA PRO A 23 -43.84 -20.93 -23.66
C PRO A 23 -42.73 -21.13 -24.69
N ASP A 24 -42.87 -20.48 -25.83
CA ASP A 24 -41.89 -20.48 -26.92
C ASP A 24 -40.64 -19.72 -26.46
N LEU A 25 -39.69 -20.43 -25.85
CA LEU A 25 -38.39 -19.90 -25.41
C LEU A 25 -37.39 -19.77 -26.57
N GLY A 26 -37.80 -20.11 -27.79
CA GLY A 26 -37.01 -19.95 -28.99
C GLY A 26 -36.98 -18.49 -29.45
N ARG A 27 -35.81 -17.85 -29.37
CA ARG A 27 -35.47 -16.51 -29.92
C ARG A 27 -35.76 -15.31 -29.02
N ARG A 28 -35.06 -15.25 -27.88
CA ARG A 28 -34.50 -13.97 -27.40
C ARG A 28 -32.98 -14.03 -27.33
N THR A 29 -32.36 -14.53 -28.40
CA THR A 29 -30.92 -14.32 -28.62
C THR A 29 -30.72 -12.83 -28.88
N LEU A 30 -29.90 -12.17 -28.04
CA LEU A 30 -29.45 -10.80 -28.29
C LEU A 30 -29.01 -10.66 -29.74
N THR A 31 -29.43 -9.58 -30.40
CA THR A 31 -28.95 -9.26 -31.75
C THR A 31 -27.42 -9.20 -31.75
N PRO A 32 -26.71 -9.42 -32.88
CA PRO A 32 -25.25 -9.30 -32.92
C PRO A 32 -24.74 -7.95 -32.37
N LEU A 33 -25.55 -6.90 -32.48
CA LEU A 33 -25.32 -5.61 -31.84
C LEU A 33 -25.39 -5.66 -30.30
N GLY A 34 -26.32 -6.42 -29.74
CA GLY A 34 -26.43 -6.64 -28.30
C GLY A 34 -25.21 -7.35 -27.71
N TYR A 35 -24.65 -8.34 -28.40
CA TYR A 35 -23.38 -8.97 -27.99
C TYR A 35 -22.20 -8.00 -28.06
N ALA A 36 -22.12 -7.20 -29.13
CA ALA A 36 -21.07 -6.18 -29.26
C ALA A 36 -21.13 -5.15 -28.12
N ILE A 37 -22.32 -4.71 -27.73
CA ILE A 37 -22.51 -3.78 -26.59
C ILE A 37 -22.11 -4.43 -25.27
N CYS A 38 -22.53 -5.68 -25.01
CA CYS A 38 -22.18 -6.40 -23.79
C CYS A 38 -20.67 -6.60 -23.60
N VAL A 39 -19.91 -6.69 -24.69
CA VAL A 39 -18.44 -6.77 -24.62
C VAL A 39 -17.81 -5.38 -24.56
N ALA A 40 -18.22 -4.45 -25.42
CA ALA A 40 -17.56 -3.14 -25.50
C ALA A 40 -17.74 -2.29 -24.23
N VAL A 41 -18.91 -2.33 -23.60
CA VAL A 41 -19.22 -1.47 -22.45
C VAL A 41 -18.32 -1.77 -21.23
N PRO A 42 -18.12 -3.03 -20.79
CA PRO A 42 -17.18 -3.33 -19.71
C PRO A 42 -15.75 -2.87 -20.00
N PHE A 43 -15.27 -3.07 -21.23
CA PHE A 43 -13.92 -2.64 -21.62
C PHE A 43 -13.78 -1.11 -21.59
N LEU A 44 -14.78 -0.37 -22.07
CA LEU A 44 -14.78 1.08 -22.02
C LEU A 44 -14.84 1.60 -20.57
N ILE A 45 -15.65 0.99 -19.72
CA ILE A 45 -15.71 1.34 -18.29
C ILE A 45 -14.36 1.06 -17.62
N ALA A 46 -13.73 -0.09 -17.89
CA ALA A 46 -12.43 -0.43 -17.34
C ALA A 46 -11.33 0.53 -17.81
N ALA A 47 -11.32 0.90 -19.10
CA ALA A 47 -10.35 1.84 -19.65
C ALA A 47 -10.50 3.25 -19.04
N LEU A 48 -11.74 3.74 -18.93
CA LEU A 48 -12.03 5.03 -18.28
C LEU A 48 -11.69 5.00 -16.79
N GLY A 49 -12.04 3.92 -16.09
CA GLY A 49 -11.71 3.74 -14.67
C GLY A 49 -10.21 3.69 -14.41
N PHE A 50 -9.44 2.95 -15.23
CA PHE A 50 -7.98 2.90 -15.13
C PHE A 50 -7.34 4.27 -15.43
N THR A 51 -7.84 4.98 -16.45
CA THR A 51 -7.36 6.32 -16.79
C THR A 51 -7.63 7.29 -15.63
N TYR A 52 -8.83 7.26 -15.06
CA TYR A 52 -9.20 8.08 -13.92
C TYR A 52 -8.30 7.78 -12.70
N LEU A 53 -8.13 6.50 -12.35
CA LEU A 53 -7.23 6.11 -11.28
C LEU A 53 -5.81 6.57 -11.56
N HIS A 54 -5.28 6.37 -12.76
CA HIS A 54 -3.91 6.75 -13.10
C HIS A 54 -3.64 8.25 -12.92
N PHE A 55 -4.60 9.12 -13.28
CA PHE A 55 -4.44 10.57 -13.16
C PHE A 55 -4.85 11.14 -11.79
N HIS A 56 -5.77 10.50 -11.08
CA HIS A 56 -6.23 10.94 -9.75
C HIS A 56 -5.55 10.21 -8.58
N TYR A 57 -4.58 9.34 -8.86
CA TYR A 57 -3.72 8.77 -7.83
C TYR A 57 -2.65 9.79 -7.43
N ASP A 58 -3.04 10.74 -6.57
CA ASP A 58 -2.10 11.66 -5.97
C ASP A 58 -1.13 10.88 -5.09
N LYS A 59 0.11 10.74 -5.57
CA LYS A 59 1.21 10.16 -4.79
C LYS A 59 1.43 10.91 -3.46
N GLU A 60 0.90 12.13 -3.32
CA GLU A 60 0.87 12.90 -2.06
C GLU A 60 0.18 12.14 -0.93
N GLN A 61 -0.79 11.29 -1.25
CA GLN A 61 -1.50 10.44 -0.28
C GLN A 61 -0.79 9.12 0.02
N LEU A 62 0.35 8.82 -0.62
CA LEU A 62 1.09 7.56 -0.40
C LEU A 62 1.93 7.55 0.88
N VAL A 63 2.19 8.73 1.46
CA VAL A 63 2.79 8.84 2.79
C VAL A 63 1.71 8.54 3.82
N SER A 64 1.47 7.24 4.05
CA SER A 64 0.55 6.79 5.08
C SER A 64 1.16 7.07 6.46
N GLY A 65 0.54 7.95 7.24
CA GLY A 65 0.95 8.24 8.62
C GLY A 65 1.39 9.68 8.86
N GLU A 66 1.84 9.93 10.09
CA GLU A 66 2.41 11.21 10.50
C GLU A 66 3.83 11.33 9.94
N ARG A 67 4.16 12.46 9.31
CA ARG A 67 5.52 12.72 8.83
C ARG A 67 6.44 12.96 10.03
N ILE A 68 7.58 12.26 10.04
CA ILE A 68 8.60 12.44 11.08
C ILE A 68 9.81 13.17 10.50
N PRO A 69 10.46 14.04 11.30
CA PRO A 69 11.66 14.74 10.85
C PRO A 69 12.80 13.75 10.64
N ILE A 70 13.49 13.88 9.51
CA ILE A 70 14.74 13.17 9.22
C ILE A 70 15.80 14.16 8.77
N LEU A 71 17.06 13.81 9.02
CA LEU A 71 18.16 14.58 8.45
C LEU A 71 18.31 14.24 6.97
N THR A 72 18.50 15.29 6.17
CA THR A 72 18.79 15.19 4.74
C THR A 72 20.02 16.02 4.41
N SER A 73 20.81 15.52 3.46
CA SER A 73 21.95 16.20 2.87
C SER A 73 21.55 16.88 1.54
N GLY A 74 22.48 17.61 0.93
CA GLY A 74 22.31 18.12 -0.43
C GLY A 74 22.56 17.09 -1.54
N TRP A 75 23.04 15.90 -1.19
CA TRP A 75 23.43 14.87 -2.16
C TRP A 75 22.21 14.32 -2.92
N ARG A 76 22.36 14.16 -4.23
CA ARG A 76 21.35 13.59 -5.14
C ARG A 76 21.95 12.43 -5.92
N ALA A 77 21.08 11.53 -6.39
CA ALA A 77 21.50 10.44 -7.27
C ALA A 77 22.16 11.01 -8.55
N GLY A 78 23.38 10.56 -8.83
CA GLY A 78 24.21 11.06 -9.94
C GLY A 78 25.34 11.99 -9.51
N ASP A 79 25.31 12.51 -8.28
CA ASP A 79 26.43 13.23 -7.68
C ASP A 79 27.55 12.25 -7.31
N ASP A 80 28.77 12.78 -7.19
CA ASP A 80 29.91 12.01 -6.68
C ASP A 80 29.58 11.44 -5.30
N ALA A 81 29.79 10.13 -5.15
CA ALA A 81 29.44 9.40 -3.95
C ALA A 81 30.68 8.81 -3.29
N ALA A 82 30.75 8.96 -1.96
CA ALA A 82 31.66 8.17 -1.16
C ALA A 82 31.16 6.71 -1.08
N THR A 83 32.09 5.76 -0.95
CA THR A 83 31.80 4.32 -1.00
C THR A 83 31.97 3.62 0.33
N ALA A 84 32.00 4.36 1.45
CA ALA A 84 32.06 3.71 2.76
C ALA A 84 30.77 2.91 2.97
N GLN A 85 30.91 1.66 3.40
CA GLN A 85 29.75 0.83 3.69
C GLN A 85 29.07 1.34 4.96
N ILE A 86 27.79 1.65 4.84
CA ILE A 86 26.89 1.97 5.95
C ILE A 86 25.93 0.79 6.07
N GLU A 87 25.85 0.20 7.25
CA GLU A 87 24.96 -0.93 7.52
C GLU A 87 24.37 -0.81 8.92
N GLY A 88 23.07 -1.03 9.05
CA GLY A 88 22.41 -1.07 10.35
C GLY A 88 20.91 -1.30 10.23
N LYS A 89 20.31 -1.73 11.33
CA LYS A 89 18.87 -1.92 11.44
C LYS A 89 18.18 -0.57 11.64
N LEU A 90 17.22 -0.24 10.78
CA LEU A 90 16.46 0.99 10.89
C LEU A 90 15.52 0.92 12.11
N VAL A 91 15.71 1.82 13.06
CA VAL A 91 14.92 1.90 14.29
C VAL A 91 14.38 3.32 14.50
N LEU A 92 13.23 3.42 15.16
CA LEU A 92 12.68 4.70 15.64
C LEU A 92 13.05 4.83 17.12
N GLY A 93 13.81 5.86 17.46
CA GLY A 93 14.13 6.17 18.85
C GLY A 93 12.91 6.71 19.61
N ASP A 94 12.98 6.67 20.93
CA ASP A 94 11.93 7.22 21.82
C ASP A 94 11.77 8.75 21.67
N ASP A 95 12.76 9.42 21.09
CA ASP A 95 12.74 10.83 20.70
C ASP A 95 12.03 11.10 19.37
N GLY A 96 11.49 10.05 18.72
CA GLY A 96 10.82 10.15 17.43
C GLY A 96 11.79 10.29 16.24
N CYS A 97 13.08 10.07 16.45
CA CYS A 97 14.11 10.19 15.43
C CYS A 97 14.55 8.84 14.88
N LEU A 98 14.79 8.77 13.57
CA LEU A 98 15.31 7.55 12.95
C LEU A 98 16.80 7.38 13.22
N ARG A 99 17.19 6.14 13.51
CA ARG A 99 18.58 5.73 13.76
C ARG A 99 18.86 4.40 13.07
N LEU A 100 20.12 4.12 12.82
CA LEU A 100 20.61 2.81 12.38
C LEU A 100 21.29 2.15 13.58
N ALA A 101 20.68 1.08 14.10
CA ALA A 101 21.29 0.23 15.11
C ALA A 101 22.30 -0.71 14.43
N THR A 102 23.57 -0.54 14.72
CA THR A 102 24.67 -1.31 14.15
C THR A 102 24.86 -2.62 14.91
N SER A 103 25.62 -3.55 14.32
CA SER A 103 25.84 -4.90 14.89
C SER A 103 26.63 -4.90 16.20
N ASP A 104 27.39 -3.84 16.48
CA ASP A 104 28.11 -3.63 17.75
C ASP A 104 27.23 -3.07 18.87
N GLY A 105 25.93 -2.85 18.59
CA GLY A 105 24.96 -2.31 19.54
C GLY A 105 25.00 -0.79 19.69
N SER A 106 25.84 -0.09 18.91
CA SER A 106 25.76 1.37 18.82
C SER A 106 24.61 1.80 17.89
N GLU A 107 24.25 3.07 17.98
CA GLU A 107 23.27 3.68 17.09
C GLU A 107 23.91 4.88 16.41
N ILE A 108 23.72 4.97 15.09
CA ILE A 108 24.17 6.11 14.31
C ILE A 108 22.98 6.81 13.64
N THR A 109 23.03 8.14 13.61
CA THR A 109 22.01 8.94 12.93
C THR A 109 22.27 8.93 11.42
N PRO A 110 21.35 8.40 10.60
CA PRO A 110 21.45 8.50 9.15
C PRO A 110 21.07 9.90 8.68
N VAL A 111 21.85 10.42 7.73
CA VAL A 111 21.49 11.56 6.91
C VAL A 111 21.13 11.05 5.53
N TRP A 112 19.87 11.21 5.16
CA TRP A 112 19.33 10.72 3.90
C TRP A 112 19.70 11.64 2.72
N PRO A 113 19.57 11.16 1.48
CA PRO A 113 19.67 12.04 0.31
C PRO A 113 18.68 13.20 0.34
N ALA A 114 18.92 14.20 -0.50
CA ALA A 114 18.03 15.34 -0.65
C ALA A 114 16.60 14.89 -0.97
N ASP A 115 15.64 15.61 -0.40
CA ASP A 115 14.20 15.45 -0.65
C ASP A 115 13.60 14.07 -0.27
N PHE A 116 14.32 13.25 0.50
CA PHE A 116 13.75 12.05 1.12
C PHE A 116 12.79 12.42 2.24
N GLU A 117 11.78 11.57 2.46
CA GLU A 117 10.78 11.73 3.51
C GLU A 117 10.65 10.47 4.37
N ALA A 118 10.15 10.61 5.59
CA ALA A 118 9.77 9.47 6.42
C ALA A 118 8.41 9.70 7.10
N SER A 119 7.69 8.62 7.34
CA SER A 119 6.47 8.62 8.12
C SER A 119 6.41 7.51 9.14
N VAL A 120 5.58 7.72 10.15
CA VAL A 120 5.19 6.73 11.15
C VAL A 120 3.68 6.56 11.13
N GLN A 121 3.23 5.31 11.09
CA GLN A 121 1.82 4.95 11.23
C GLN A 121 1.66 3.96 12.37
N ARG A 122 0.78 4.28 13.32
CA ARG A 122 0.42 3.34 14.38
C ARG A 122 -0.49 2.24 13.81
N VAL A 123 -0.04 0.98 13.89
CA VAL A 123 -0.78 -0.20 13.44
C VAL A 123 -0.88 -1.19 14.59
N GLY A 124 -2.07 -1.31 15.17
CA GLY A 124 -2.27 -2.07 16.41
C GLY A 124 -1.55 -1.39 17.58
N SER A 125 -0.70 -2.14 18.28
CA SER A 125 0.13 -1.63 19.38
C SER A 125 1.53 -1.16 18.96
N GLY A 126 1.89 -1.29 17.67
CA GLY A 126 3.23 -0.97 17.17
C GLY A 126 3.25 0.23 16.23
N ASP A 127 4.44 0.80 16.06
CA ASP A 127 4.71 1.84 15.07
C ASP A 127 5.31 1.23 13.81
N GLN A 128 4.73 1.56 12.66
CA GLN A 128 5.27 1.24 11.34
C GLN A 128 5.94 2.47 10.76
N VAL A 129 7.26 2.46 10.75
CA VAL A 129 8.07 3.46 10.05
C VAL A 129 8.23 3.09 8.58
N ARG A 130 8.19 4.11 7.71
CA ARG A 130 8.53 4.01 6.30
C ARG A 130 9.40 5.19 5.90
N VAL A 131 10.43 4.91 5.09
CA VAL A 131 11.27 5.92 4.44
C VAL A 131 11.00 5.88 2.96
N TYR A 132 10.89 7.07 2.36
CA TYR A 132 10.49 7.30 0.99
C TYR A 132 11.59 8.02 0.22
N ASP A 133 11.84 7.58 -1.01
CA ASP A 133 12.66 8.33 -1.95
C ASP A 133 11.89 9.53 -2.56
N THR A 134 12.55 10.27 -3.44
CA THR A 134 11.98 11.44 -4.13
C THR A 134 10.82 11.09 -5.07
N GLU A 135 10.69 9.83 -5.47
CA GLU A 135 9.57 9.33 -6.29
C GLU A 135 8.41 8.79 -5.43
N ARG A 136 8.56 8.84 -4.10
CA ARG A 136 7.67 8.31 -3.07
C ARG A 136 7.57 6.79 -3.05
N ASN A 137 8.61 6.09 -3.49
CA ASN A 137 8.74 4.66 -3.28
C ASN A 137 9.25 4.39 -1.87
N VAL A 138 8.72 3.35 -1.21
CA VAL A 138 9.23 2.92 0.09
C VAL A 138 10.58 2.23 -0.10
N VAL A 139 11.65 2.85 0.39
CA VAL A 139 13.02 2.33 0.29
C VAL A 139 13.47 1.56 1.53
N ALA A 140 12.87 1.83 2.69
CA ALA A 140 13.13 1.11 3.93
C ALA A 140 11.93 1.19 4.88
N ARG A 141 11.80 0.19 5.76
CA ARG A 141 10.79 0.12 6.82
C ARG A 141 11.46 -0.02 8.18
N GLY A 142 10.75 0.37 9.23
CA GLY A 142 11.20 0.11 10.60
C GLY A 142 11.46 -1.38 10.81
N GLY A 143 12.65 -1.72 11.32
CA GLY A 143 13.12 -3.08 11.53
C GLY A 143 13.95 -3.68 10.40
N ASP A 144 13.97 -3.06 9.22
CA ASP A 144 14.78 -3.51 8.09
C ASP A 144 16.28 -3.31 8.36
N VAL A 145 17.11 -4.24 7.88
CA VAL A 145 18.56 -4.04 7.85
C VAL A 145 18.88 -3.27 6.57
N VAL A 146 19.30 -2.02 6.71
CA VAL A 146 19.70 -1.14 5.62
C VAL A 146 21.18 -1.33 5.35
N SER A 147 21.54 -1.49 4.07
CA SER A 147 22.92 -1.53 3.59
C SER A 147 23.06 -0.59 2.40
N THR A 148 24.00 0.36 2.47
CA THR A 148 24.19 1.39 1.43
C THR A 148 25.61 1.97 1.45
N GLY A 149 25.96 2.71 0.40
CA GLY A 149 27.21 3.46 0.31
C GLY A 149 27.05 4.89 0.84
N GLY A 150 28.13 5.44 1.40
CA GLY A 150 28.15 6.81 1.86
C GLY A 150 29.45 7.21 2.54
N ALA A 151 29.35 8.09 3.53
CA ALA A 151 30.46 8.54 4.37
C ALA A 151 30.00 8.75 5.81
N TYR A 152 30.97 8.72 6.72
CA TYR A 152 30.80 9.19 8.10
C TYR A 152 31.35 10.61 8.19
N GLN A 153 30.60 11.50 8.82
CA GLN A 153 30.96 12.91 8.95
C GLN A 153 30.68 13.40 10.37
N ASP A 154 31.46 14.36 10.87
CA ASP A 154 31.15 15.04 12.12
C ASP A 154 29.80 15.76 12.03
N VAL A 155 29.04 15.76 13.12
CA VAL A 155 27.69 16.34 13.17
C VAL A 155 27.65 17.86 12.97
N GLY A 156 28.79 18.57 12.97
CA GLY A 156 28.86 20.03 12.90
C GLY A 156 27.98 20.69 11.83
N GLU A 157 27.88 20.09 10.63
CA GLU A 157 27.02 20.61 9.54
C GLU A 157 25.51 20.45 9.80
N TYR A 158 25.13 19.56 10.70
CA TYR A 158 23.76 19.23 11.05
C TYR A 158 23.35 19.75 12.43
N ALA A 159 24.28 20.36 13.18
CA ALA A 159 24.05 20.84 14.53
C ALA A 159 22.84 21.78 14.62
N GLY A 160 21.97 21.55 15.61
CA GLY A 160 20.75 22.34 15.82
C GLY A 160 19.57 21.98 14.90
N ARG A 161 19.74 21.06 13.95
CA ARG A 161 18.62 20.51 13.16
C ARG A 161 17.84 19.48 14.00
N PRO A 162 16.52 19.32 13.76
CA PRO A 162 15.76 18.23 14.35
C PRO A 162 16.41 16.88 14.06
N CYS A 163 16.49 16.01 15.07
CA CYS A 163 17.12 14.69 15.01
C CYS A 163 18.65 14.66 14.77
N ALA A 164 19.33 15.81 14.78
CA ALA A 164 20.79 15.83 14.84
C ALA A 164 21.29 15.47 16.24
N PRO A 165 22.29 14.57 16.37
CA PRO A 165 22.92 14.33 17.66
C PRO A 165 23.66 15.57 18.15
N ALA A 166 23.87 15.67 19.47
CA ALA A 166 24.58 16.81 20.05
C ALA A 166 26.09 16.81 19.74
N SER A 167 26.65 15.64 19.45
CA SER A 167 28.07 15.42 19.18
C SER A 167 28.28 14.07 18.47
N GLY A 168 29.46 13.87 17.88
CA GLY A 168 29.85 12.61 17.26
C GLY A 168 29.65 12.62 15.75
N GLU A 169 29.54 11.43 15.17
CA GLU A 169 29.44 11.25 13.72
C GLU A 169 28.01 10.92 13.28
N VAL A 170 27.69 11.30 12.05
CA VAL A 170 26.48 10.94 11.33
C VAL A 170 26.84 10.15 10.07
N ALA A 171 25.95 9.25 9.66
CA ALA A 171 26.13 8.44 8.44
C ALA A 171 25.42 9.11 7.27
N VAL A 172 26.17 9.76 6.38
CA VAL A 172 25.63 10.41 5.17
C VAL A 172 25.47 9.38 4.07
N ILE A 173 24.22 9.06 3.75
CA ILE A 173 23.83 8.10 2.71
C ILE A 173 24.00 8.75 1.34
N MET A 174 24.84 8.16 0.50
CA MET A 174 25.16 8.63 -0.86
C MET A 174 25.01 7.49 -1.87
N GLY A 175 23.93 6.73 -1.76
CA GLY A 175 23.73 5.58 -2.62
C GLY A 175 22.31 5.04 -2.56
N ASN A 176 22.06 4.04 -3.40
CA ASN A 176 20.82 3.29 -3.34
C ASN A 176 20.77 2.50 -2.05
N VAL A 177 19.61 2.52 -1.40
CA VAL A 177 19.37 1.78 -0.17
C VAL A 177 18.96 0.36 -0.53
N THR A 178 19.71 -0.61 -0.04
CA THR A 178 19.36 -2.03 -0.15
C THR A 178 18.86 -2.52 1.21
N VAL A 179 17.79 -3.31 1.19
CA VAL A 179 17.18 -3.85 2.40
C VAL A 179 17.45 -5.35 2.46
N GLY A 180 18.10 -5.78 3.54
CA GLY A 180 18.28 -7.18 3.91
C GLY A 180 17.16 -7.66 4.83
N ASN A 181 16.85 -8.95 4.78
CA ASN A 181 15.97 -9.57 5.77
C ASN A 181 16.69 -9.58 7.13
N ALA A 182 16.05 -9.03 8.17
CA ALA A 182 16.50 -9.24 9.54
C ALA A 182 16.38 -10.74 9.86
N GLN A 183 17.51 -11.40 10.15
CA GLN A 183 17.52 -12.77 10.67
C GLN A 183 17.16 -12.80 12.15
#